data_AF-X1HU62-F1
#
_entry.id   AF-X1HU62-F1
#
_cell.length_a   1.000
_cell.length_b   1.000
_cell.length_c   1.000
_cell.angle_alpha   90.00
_cell.angle_beta   90.00
_cell.angle_gamma   90.00
#
_symmetry.space_group_name_H-M   'P 1'
#
loop_
_entity.id
_entity.type
_entity.pdbx_description
1 polymer ?
#
loop_
_entity_poly.entity_id
_entity_poly.type
_entity_poly.pdbx_seq_one_letter_code
_entity_poly.pdbx_strand_id
1 'polypeptide(L)'
;VPIIVALGVSKLWFGICFIVNIQIAYLTPPFGFVLFWLKGIVPPGVTMGDIYRSTFPFVILQLIGLSLVIAFPQIGTWLPGTMIKKPV
;
A
#
# COMPACT_ATOMS: atom_id res chain seq x y z
N VAL A 1 10.85 4.71 12.60
CA VAL A 1 10.17 5.80 13.36
C VAL A 1 11.13 6.86 13.88
N PRO A 2 12.27 6.54 14.53
CA PRO A 2 13.18 7.57 15.09
C PRO A 2 13.76 8.52 14.04
N ILE A 3 14.16 7.99 12.87
CA ILE A 3 14.71 8.78 11.76
C ILE A 3 13.71 9.81 11.22
N ILE A 4 12.41 9.48 11.19
CA ILE A 4 11.35 10.31 10.62
C ILE A 4 11.11 11.53 11.50
N VAL A 5 11.16 11.33 12.82
CA VAL A 5 11.06 12.41 13.81
C VAL A 5 12.31 13.29 13.75
N ALA A 6 13.50 12.70 13.59
CA ALA A 6 14.74 13.45 13.43
C ALA A 6 14.78 14.30 12.14
N LEU A 7 14.13 13.84 11.06
CA LEU A 7 14.02 14.56 9.79
C LEU A 7 12.86 15.57 9.76
N GLY A 8 12.11 15.74 10.85
CA GLY A 8 10.96 16.65 10.90
C GLY A 8 9.76 16.23 10.03
N VAL A 9 9.76 14.99 9.54
CA VAL A 9 8.72 14.46 8.65
C VAL A 9 7.50 14.02 9.48
N SER A 10 6.30 14.24 8.96
CA SER A 10 5.06 13.82 9.62
C SER A 10 5.01 12.29 9.76
N LYS A 11 4.94 11.81 11.02
CA LYS A 11 4.76 10.40 11.36
C LYS A 11 3.50 9.80 10.74
N LEU A 12 2.42 10.59 10.68
CA LEU A 12 1.14 10.16 10.10
C LEU A 12 1.28 9.91 8.59
N TRP A 13 1.84 10.88 7.86
CA TRP A 13 2.06 10.75 6.43
C TRP A 13 2.96 9.57 6.10
N PHE A 14 4.07 9.40 6.83
CA PHE A 14 4.94 8.25 6.65
C PHE A 14 4.21 6.93 6.92
N GLY A 15 3.42 6.87 8.00
CA GLY A 15 2.62 5.68 8.33
C GLY A 15 1.65 5.30 7.22
N ILE A 16 0.99 6.29 6.61
CA ILE A 16 0.10 6.07 5.46
C ILE A 16 0.88 5.48 4.27
N CYS A 17 1.98 6.12 3.86
CA CYS A 17 2.81 5.63 2.77
C CYS A 17 3.33 4.21 3.04
N PHE A 18 3.73 3.93 4.28
CA PHE A 18 4.23 2.62 4.70
C PHE A 18 3.16 1.53 4.60
N ILE A 19 1.95 1.79 5.11
CA ILE A 19 0.84 0.81 5.05
C ILE A 19 0.44 0.52 3.60
N VAL A 20 0.33 1.56 2.76
CA VAL A 20 0.02 1.38 1.33
C VAL A 20 1.13 0.59 0.63
N ASN A 21 2.40 0.88 0.93
CA ASN A 21 3.52 0.14 0.36
C ASN A 21 3.54 -1.33 0.79
N ILE A 22 3.23 -1.62 2.05
CA ILE A 22 3.06 -3.00 2.53
C ILE A 22 1.95 -3.70 1.74
N GLN A 23 0.79 -3.07 1.56
CA GLN A 23 -0.32 -3.67 0.80
C GLN A 23 0.11 -4.06 -0.62
N ILE A 24 0.90 -3.21 -1.29
CA ILE A 24 1.47 -3.51 -2.61
C ILE A 24 2.39 -4.73 -2.53
N ALA A 25 3.25 -4.80 -1.51
CA ALA A 25 4.17 -5.93 -1.32
C ALA A 25 3.45 -7.28 -1.15
N TYR A 26 2.26 -7.30 -0.51
CA TYR A 26 1.42 -8.49 -0.40
C TYR A 26 0.87 -9.01 -1.74
N LEU A 27 0.86 -8.15 -2.78
CA LEU A 27 0.33 -8.41 -4.11
C LEU A 27 1.41 -8.54 -5.19
N THR A 28 2.69 -8.43 -4.83
CA THR A 28 3.83 -8.60 -5.75
C THR A 28 4.77 -9.73 -5.31
N PRO A 29 5.26 -10.58 -6.23
CA PRO A 29 6.35 -11.52 -5.92
C PRO A 29 7.62 -10.75 -5.49
N PRO A 30 8.46 -11.27 -4.56
CA PRO A 30 8.48 -12.63 -4.00
C PRO A 30 7.65 -12.82 -2.72
N PHE A 31 7.10 -11.75 -2.13
CA PHE A 31 6.34 -11.86 -0.87
C PHE A 31 4.95 -12.41 -1.13
N GLY A 32 4.18 -11.74 -2.01
CA GLY A 32 3.01 -12.27 -2.73
C GLY A 32 2.02 -13.12 -1.92
N PHE A 33 1.93 -12.95 -0.60
CA PHE A 33 1.25 -13.91 0.28
C PHE A 33 -0.20 -14.14 -0.13
N VAL A 34 -0.89 -13.06 -0.55
CA VAL A 34 -2.26 -13.13 -1.05
C VAL A 34 -2.33 -13.91 -2.37
N LEU A 35 -1.34 -13.76 -3.26
CA LEU A 35 -1.27 -14.48 -4.54
C LEU A 35 -1.01 -15.98 -4.34
N PHE A 36 -0.09 -16.32 -3.42
CA PHE A 36 0.18 -17.70 -3.04
C PHE A 36 -1.02 -18.37 -2.37
N TRP A 37 -1.73 -17.63 -1.52
CA TRP A 37 -2.98 -18.08 -0.94
C TRP A 37 -4.05 -18.30 -2.00
N LEU A 38 -4.20 -17.37 -2.96
CA LEU A 38 -5.15 -17.48 -4.06
C LEU A 38 -4.87 -18.73 -4.91
N LYS A 39 -3.60 -19.07 -5.15
CA LYS A 39 -3.24 -20.28 -5.89
C LYS A 39 -3.78 -21.56 -5.24
N GLY A 40 -3.93 -21.59 -3.92
CA GLY A 40 -4.46 -22.73 -3.18
C GLY A 40 -5.97 -22.94 -3.35
N ILE A 41 -6.71 -21.93 -3.79
CA ILE A 41 -8.18 -22.00 -3.95
C ILE A 41 -8.64 -22.01 -5.41
N VAL A 42 -7.80 -21.58 -6.36
CA VAL A 42 -8.16 -21.52 -7.78
C VAL A 42 -8.10 -22.90 -8.44
N PRO A 43 -8.90 -23.13 -9.51
CA PRO A 43 -8.89 -24.39 -10.26
C PRO A 43 -7.48 -24.80 -10.75
N PRO A 44 -7.23 -26.11 -10.94
CA PRO A 44 -5.90 -26.63 -11.31
C PRO A 44 -5.38 -26.12 -12.66
N GLY A 45 -6.25 -25.60 -13.54
CA GLY A 45 -5.87 -25.00 -14.81
C GLY A 45 -5.32 -23.57 -14.73
N VAL A 46 -5.46 -22.89 -13.58
CA VAL A 46 -4.96 -21.52 -13.41
C VAL A 46 -3.52 -21.55 -12.91
N THR A 47 -2.62 -20.94 -13.68
CA THR A 47 -1.20 -20.87 -13.34
C THR A 47 -0.88 -19.67 -12.44
N MET A 48 0.29 -19.67 -11.80
CA MET A 48 0.77 -18.48 -11.08
C MET A 48 0.96 -17.28 -12.02
N GLY A 49 1.33 -17.51 -13.28
CA GLY A 49 1.46 -16.47 -14.27
C GLY A 49 0.14 -15.76 -14.55
N ASP A 50 -0.97 -16.50 -14.59
CA ASP A 50 -2.31 -15.94 -14.80
C ASP A 50 -2.74 -15.06 -13.63
N ILE A 51 -2.44 -15.50 -12.40
CA ILE A 51 -2.70 -14.73 -11.18
C ILE A 51 -1.89 -13.43 -11.18
N TYR A 52 -0.59 -13.50 -11.49
CA TYR A 52 0.28 -12.33 -11.52
C TYR A 52 -0.15 -11.33 -12.59
N ARG A 53 -0.50 -11.81 -13.78
CA ARG A 53 -0.96 -10.95 -14.88
C ARG A 53 -2.29 -10.27 -14.54
N SER A 54 -3.15 -10.93 -13.78
CA SER A 54 -4.43 -10.38 -13.32
C SER A 54 -4.24 -9.32 -12.24
N THR A 55 -3.28 -9.48 -11.34
CA THR A 55 -3.03 -8.52 -10.25
C THR A 55 -2.16 -7.34 -10.69
N PHE A 56 -1.31 -7.50 -11.70
CA PHE A 56 -0.42 -6.45 -12.22
C PHE A 56 -1.10 -5.10 -12.51
N PRO A 57 -2.24 -5.00 -13.22
CA PRO A 57 -2.91 -3.73 -13.44
C PRO A 57 -3.36 -3.05 -12.14
N PHE A 58 -3.74 -3.83 -11.13
CA PHE A 58 -4.14 -3.31 -9.83
C PHE A 58 -2.94 -2.77 -9.05
N VAL A 59 -1.79 -3.46 -9.10
CA VAL A 59 -0.53 -2.97 -8.51
C VAL A 59 -0.11 -1.63 -9.11
N ILE A 60 -0.26 -1.46 -10.44
CA ILE A 60 0.03 -0.17 -11.10
C ILE A 60 -0.85 0.95 -10.53
N LEU A 61 -2.15 0.70 -10.35
CA LEU A 61 -3.07 1.68 -9.76
C LEU A 61 -2.68 2.04 -8.31
N GLN A 62 -2.27 1.05 -7.52
CA GLN A 62 -1.79 1.29 -6.16
C GLN A 62 -0.49 2.10 -6.15
N LEU A 63 0.44 1.83 -7.06
CA LEU A 63 1.67 2.61 -7.22
C LEU A 63 1.36 4.06 -7.60
N ILE A 64 0.43 4.29 -8.53
CA ILE A 64 -0.03 5.64 -8.88
C ILE A 64 -0.60 6.34 -7.65
N GLY A 65 -1.48 5.66 -6.90
CA GLY A 65 -2.05 6.19 -5.66
C GLY A 65 -0.98 6.53 -4.61
N LEU A 66 0.00 5.64 -4.41
CA LEU A 66 1.12 5.88 -3.52
C LEU A 66 1.96 7.09 -3.97
N SER A 67 2.30 7.18 -5.25
CA SER A 67 3.02 8.32 -5.81
C SER A 67 2.26 9.63 -5.61
N LEU A 68 0.94 9.63 -5.77
CA LEU A 68 0.09 10.80 -5.51
C LEU A 68 0.12 11.20 -4.04
N VAL A 69 0.03 10.26 -3.10
CA VAL A 69 0.11 10.56 -1.65
C VAL A 69 1.51 11.05 -1.26
N ILE A 70 2.55 10.56 -1.93
CA ILE A 70 3.93 11.04 -1.72
C ILE A 70 4.07 12.49 -2.21
N ALA A 71 3.57 12.81 -3.40
CA ALA A 71 3.63 14.15 -3.97
C ALA A 71 2.69 15.15 -3.27
N PHE A 72 1.52 14.67 -2.83
CA PHE A 72 0.45 15.48 -2.22
C PHE A 72 0.01 14.85 -0.88
N PRO A 73 0.75 15.08 0.22
CA PRO A 73 0.46 14.54 1.55
C PRO A 73 -0.96 14.78 2.06
N GLN A 74 -1.60 15.85 1.59
CA GLN A 74 -2.95 16.25 1.93
C GLN A 74 -3.97 15.17 1.54
N ILE A 75 -3.73 14.42 0.47
CA ILE A 75 -4.63 13.35 0.02
C ILE A 75 -4.79 12.28 1.12
N GLY A 76 -3.68 11.88 1.75
CA GLY A 76 -3.70 10.90 2.83
C GLY A 76 -4.07 11.47 4.20
N THR A 77 -3.74 12.74 4.45
CA THR A 77 -3.86 13.35 5.79
C THR A 77 -5.12 14.18 6.00
N TRP A 78 -5.86 14.48 4.93
CA TRP A 78 -7.08 15.30 4.99
C TRP A 78 -8.14 14.69 5.91
N LEU A 79 -8.49 13.42 5.72
CA LEU A 79 -9.54 12.77 6.51
C LEU A 79 -9.17 12.66 8.01
N PRO A 80 -7.96 12.21 8.39
CA PRO A 80 -7.52 12.30 9.79
C PRO A 80 -7.55 13.74 10.32
N GLY A 81 -7.19 14.72 9.50
CA GLY A 81 -7.19 16.14 9.89
C GLY A 81 -8.59 16.72 10.15
N THR A 82 -9.64 16.17 9.54
CA THR A 82 -11.03 16.59 9.78
C THR A 82 -11.70 15.78 10.90
N MET A 83 -11.32 14.52 11.09
CA MET A 83 -11.95 13.63 12.08
C MET A 83 -11.27 13.65 13.45
N ILE A 84 -9.94 13.82 13.50
CA ILE A 84 -9.18 13.81 14.76
C ILE A 84 -9.09 15.25 15.26
N LYS A 85 -9.95 15.61 16.23
CA LYS A 85 -9.77 16.84 17.02
C LYS A 85 -8.35 16.81 17.62
N LYS A 86 -7.57 17.89 17.42
CA LYS A 86 -6.30 18.08 18.15
C LYS A 86 -6.56 17.82 19.63
N PRO A 87 -5.83 16.90 20.29
CA PRO A 87 -5.89 16.81 21.74
C PRO A 87 -5.47 18.19 22.27
N VAL A 88 -6.35 18.77 23.07
CA VAL A 88 -6.13 20.06 23.75
C VAL A 88 -4.96 19.91 24.70
#